data_AF-A0A4Q3U1K9-F1
#
_entry.id   AF-A0A4Q3U1K9-F1
#
_cell.length_a   1.000
_cell.length_b   1.000
_cell.length_c   1.000
_cell.angle_alpha   90.00
_cell.angle_beta   90.00
_cell.angle_gamma   90.00
#
_symmetry.space_group_name_H-M   'P 1'
#
loop_
_entity.id
_entity.type
_entity.pdbx_description
1 polymer ?
#
loop_
_entity_poly.entity_id
_entity_poly.type
_entity_poly.pdbx_seq_one_letter_code
_entity_poly.pdbx_strand_id
1 'polypeptide(L)'
;MSLPSLRLTASLIALGAATAVLSAPATSARADEGMWTFDNFPIATVNEKYGTNIDQAWLDRVRNAAVRLQGCSASLVSNEGLVLTNHHCVVSCVQDLSTADNDYVKNGWMPATREEEKKCPGQTAEILTDIVDVTDRVTGAGAGLEGAAFVQARAAEIDKIQKETCGDDQKLTCQVISFYRGGQYKLYKFRKYDDVRLVFAPEFQAAFFGGDPDNFNFPRYALDAGFLRIYEDGKPVATPNHLTWNANAPKDGDVTFVAGNPGSTSRLLTMAQLEVLRDQQMPLTLIQSSELRGRLLEYSTTGEEAKRVTVDPLFGLENSFKVFYGQQGALTDPAFMATKRSEEQELRQRV
;
A
#
# COMPACT_ATOMS: atom_id res chain seq x y z
N MET A 1 -44.55 44.46 -31.43
CA MET A 1 -43.15 44.10 -31.10
C MET A 1 -43.13 42.59 -30.89
N SER A 2 -42.53 41.85 -31.82
CA SER A 2 -42.51 40.38 -31.83
C SER A 2 -41.17 39.90 -31.30
N LEU A 3 -41.18 38.98 -30.32
CA LEU A 3 -39.98 38.35 -29.75
C LEU A 3 -39.41 37.31 -30.72
N PRO A 4 -38.08 37.19 -30.87
CA PRO A 4 -37.50 36.18 -31.73
C PRO A 4 -37.52 34.80 -31.06
N SER A 5 -37.90 33.79 -31.84
CA SER A 5 -37.87 32.37 -31.51
C SER A 5 -36.44 31.85 -31.36
N LEU A 6 -36.10 31.30 -30.18
CA LEU A 6 -34.88 30.53 -30.00
C LEU A 6 -34.99 29.21 -30.79
N ARG A 7 -34.17 29.05 -31.83
CA ARG A 7 -33.92 27.75 -32.45
C ARG A 7 -32.83 27.04 -31.66
N LEU A 8 -33.20 26.05 -30.84
CA LEU A 8 -32.21 25.12 -30.29
C LEU A 8 -31.60 24.33 -31.44
N THR A 9 -30.31 24.54 -31.68
CA THR A 9 -29.52 23.74 -32.61
C THR A 9 -29.22 22.36 -32.00
N ALA A 10 -29.18 21.33 -32.84
CA ALA A 10 -28.97 19.93 -32.47
C ALA A 10 -27.70 19.67 -31.62
N SER A 11 -26.76 20.62 -31.58
CA SER A 11 -25.54 20.56 -30.78
C SER A 11 -25.77 20.66 -29.26
N LEU A 12 -26.86 21.30 -28.80
CA LEU A 12 -27.19 21.35 -27.37
C LEU A 12 -27.76 20.04 -26.85
N ILE A 13 -28.43 19.26 -27.71
CA ILE A 13 -28.95 17.92 -27.37
C ILE A 13 -27.80 16.90 -27.28
N ALA A 14 -26.78 17.02 -28.14
CA ALA A 14 -25.59 16.17 -28.08
C ALA A 14 -24.72 16.43 -26.84
N LEU A 15 -24.63 17.69 -26.37
CA LEU A 15 -23.89 18.04 -25.16
C LEU A 15 -24.63 17.61 -23.88
N GLY A 16 -25.97 17.66 -23.89
CA GLY A 16 -26.81 17.12 -22.81
C GLY A 16 -26.80 15.59 -22.72
N ALA A 17 -26.73 14.90 -23.86
CA ALA A 17 -26.61 13.44 -23.90
C ALA A 17 -25.22 12.95 -23.44
N ALA A 18 -24.15 13.69 -23.76
CA ALA A 18 -22.80 13.37 -23.29
C ALA A 18 -22.60 13.59 -21.78
N THR A 19 -23.30 14.57 -21.18
CA THR A 19 -23.24 14.83 -19.73
C THR A 19 -24.12 13.88 -18.92
N ALA A 20 -25.22 13.36 -19.49
CA ALA A 20 -26.09 12.40 -18.81
C ALA A 20 -25.50 10.97 -18.72
N VAL A 21 -24.61 10.57 -19.64
CA VAL A 21 -23.96 9.24 -19.61
C VAL A 21 -22.83 9.15 -18.58
N LEU A 22 -22.31 10.29 -18.10
CA LEU A 22 -21.26 10.34 -17.07
C LEU A 22 -21.78 10.30 -15.63
N SER A 23 -23.11 10.22 -15.44
CA SER A 23 -23.76 10.17 -14.12
C SER A 23 -24.38 8.79 -13.86
N ALA A 24 -23.70 7.71 -14.26
CA ALA A 24 -24.07 6.38 -13.76
C ALA A 24 -23.78 6.35 -12.25
N PRO A 25 -24.77 6.04 -11.40
CA PRO A 25 -24.53 5.87 -9.96
C PRO A 25 -23.50 4.73 -9.81
N ALA A 26 -22.34 5.06 -9.23
CA ALA A 26 -21.36 4.05 -8.88
C ALA A 26 -22.04 3.06 -7.91
N THR A 27 -22.26 1.84 -8.37
CA THR A 27 -22.63 0.74 -7.49
C THR A 27 -21.57 0.65 -6.40
N SER A 28 -21.99 0.65 -5.14
CA SER A 28 -21.07 0.56 -4.02
C SER A 28 -20.29 -0.74 -4.13
N ALA A 29 -19.03 -0.67 -4.54
CA ALA A 29 -18.12 -1.80 -4.51
C ALA A 29 -18.01 -2.25 -3.04
N ARG A 30 -18.47 -3.47 -2.75
CA ARG A 30 -18.28 -4.09 -1.44
C ARG A 30 -17.02 -4.93 -1.52
N ALA A 31 -15.94 -4.43 -0.92
CA ALA A 31 -14.79 -5.27 -0.61
C ALA A 31 -15.17 -6.17 0.57
N ASP A 32 -14.92 -7.47 0.43
CA ASP A 32 -14.97 -8.38 1.58
C ASP A 32 -13.91 -7.99 2.61
N GLU A 33 -14.27 -8.11 3.88
CA GLU A 33 -13.29 -7.94 4.95
C GLU A 33 -12.32 -9.12 4.99
N GLY A 34 -11.02 -8.83 4.99
CA GLY A 34 -9.98 -9.83 5.29
C GLY A 34 -8.62 -9.46 4.71
N MET A 35 -7.58 -9.60 5.52
CA MET A 35 -6.18 -9.61 5.08
C MET A 35 -5.60 -10.96 5.47
N TRP A 36 -5.57 -11.88 4.51
CA TRP A 36 -5.19 -13.27 4.71
C TRP A 36 -3.71 -13.48 4.41
N THR A 37 -3.03 -14.27 5.23
CA THR A 37 -1.67 -14.71 4.92
C THR A 37 -1.71 -15.83 3.88
N PHE A 38 -0.65 -15.98 3.07
CA PHE A 38 -0.60 -17.01 2.02
C PHE A 38 -0.74 -18.44 2.57
N ASP A 39 -0.29 -18.68 3.80
CA ASP A 39 -0.37 -19.97 4.49
C ASP A 39 -1.69 -20.18 5.27
N ASN A 40 -2.58 -19.17 5.31
CA ASN A 40 -3.87 -19.25 5.97
C ASN A 40 -4.99 -18.61 5.12
N PHE A 41 -4.87 -18.73 3.79
CA PHE A 41 -5.88 -18.23 2.86
C PHE A 41 -7.08 -19.22 2.81
N PRO A 42 -8.32 -18.75 2.96
CA PRO A 42 -9.49 -19.63 3.03
C PRO A 42 -9.95 -20.10 1.63
N ILE A 43 -9.12 -20.94 0.99
CA ILE A 43 -9.30 -21.38 -0.42
C ILE A 43 -10.73 -21.88 -0.67
N ALA A 44 -11.23 -22.81 0.15
CA ALA A 44 -12.53 -23.44 -0.06
C ALA A 44 -13.67 -22.41 -0.05
N THR A 45 -13.68 -21.54 0.96
CA THR A 45 -14.69 -20.48 1.11
C THR A 45 -14.62 -19.46 -0.02
N VAL A 46 -13.42 -19.06 -0.44
CA VAL A 46 -13.24 -18.11 -1.54
C VAL A 46 -13.71 -18.72 -2.86
N ASN A 47 -13.32 -19.96 -3.15
CA ASN A 47 -13.75 -20.65 -4.36
C ASN A 47 -15.26 -20.87 -4.40
N GLU A 48 -15.88 -21.28 -3.29
CA GLU A 48 -17.33 -21.43 -3.19
C GLU A 48 -18.07 -20.10 -3.40
N LYS A 49 -17.61 -19.05 -2.71
CA LYS A 49 -18.28 -17.74 -2.75
C LYS A 49 -18.14 -17.04 -4.10
N TYR A 50 -16.98 -17.16 -4.74
CA TYR A 50 -16.61 -16.39 -5.93
C TYR A 50 -16.54 -17.20 -7.21
N GLY A 51 -16.75 -18.52 -7.15
CA GLY A 51 -16.62 -19.40 -8.31
C GLY A 51 -15.19 -19.46 -8.87
N THR A 52 -14.19 -19.17 -8.04
CA THR A 52 -12.77 -19.24 -8.44
C THR A 52 -12.23 -20.66 -8.34
N ASN A 53 -11.09 -20.92 -8.97
CA ASN A 53 -10.35 -22.18 -8.90
C ASN A 53 -8.96 -21.97 -8.28
N ILE A 54 -8.89 -21.22 -7.17
CA ILE A 54 -7.65 -20.97 -6.46
C ILE A 54 -7.19 -22.28 -5.81
N ASP A 55 -5.92 -22.59 -5.93
CA ASP A 55 -5.25 -23.68 -5.23
C ASP A 55 -3.92 -23.21 -4.62
N GLN A 56 -3.22 -24.10 -3.94
CA GLN A 56 -1.93 -23.76 -3.33
C GLN A 56 -0.89 -23.35 -4.38
N ALA A 57 -0.88 -23.99 -5.55
CA ALA A 57 0.06 -23.66 -6.62
C ALA A 57 -0.16 -22.24 -7.17
N TRP A 58 -1.41 -21.77 -7.20
CA TRP A 58 -1.75 -20.39 -7.53
C TRP A 58 -1.26 -19.43 -6.45
N LEU A 59 -1.51 -19.73 -5.15
CA LEU A 59 -1.04 -18.91 -4.04
C LEU A 59 0.49 -18.81 -4.01
N ASP A 60 1.19 -19.92 -4.23
CA ASP A 60 2.65 -19.97 -4.27
C ASP A 60 3.20 -19.14 -5.41
N ARG A 61 2.55 -19.15 -6.58
CA ARG A 61 2.93 -18.32 -7.73
C ARG A 61 2.76 -16.84 -7.43
N VAL A 62 1.62 -16.45 -6.85
CA VAL A 62 1.34 -15.05 -6.48
C VAL A 62 2.31 -14.58 -5.40
N ARG A 63 2.57 -15.40 -4.37
CA ARG A 63 3.55 -15.12 -3.32
C ARG A 63 4.95 -14.90 -3.87
N ASN A 64 5.41 -15.78 -4.77
CA ASN A 64 6.73 -15.68 -5.40
C ASN A 64 6.84 -14.53 -6.41
N ALA A 65 5.72 -13.96 -6.86
CA ALA A 65 5.70 -12.78 -7.72
C ALA A 65 5.49 -11.47 -6.94
N ALA A 66 4.98 -11.52 -5.71
CA ALA A 66 4.79 -10.36 -4.85
C ALA A 66 6.13 -9.87 -4.28
N VAL A 67 6.37 -8.57 -4.40
CA VAL A 67 7.62 -7.93 -3.98
C VAL A 67 7.31 -6.94 -2.85
N ARG A 68 8.08 -7.04 -1.77
CA ARG A 68 8.14 -6.04 -0.70
C ARG A 68 9.21 -5.00 -1.07
N LEU A 69 8.79 -3.75 -1.16
CA LEU A 69 9.68 -2.58 -1.20
C LEU A 69 9.64 -1.92 0.18
N GLN A 70 10.57 -1.01 0.45
CA GLN A 70 10.57 -0.23 1.69
C GLN A 70 9.30 0.63 1.78
N GLY A 71 8.35 0.23 2.65
CA GLY A 71 7.07 0.92 2.84
C GLY A 71 6.01 0.69 1.76
N CYS A 72 6.30 -0.11 0.72
CA CYS A 72 5.42 -0.31 -0.42
C CYS A 72 5.33 -1.78 -0.85
N SER A 73 4.31 -2.08 -1.64
CA SER A 73 4.14 -3.37 -2.33
C SER A 73 4.38 -3.21 -3.81
N ALA A 74 4.88 -4.25 -4.45
CA ALA A 74 5.16 -4.31 -5.87
C ALA A 74 4.97 -5.73 -6.40
N SER A 75 5.16 -5.96 -7.70
CA SER A 75 5.07 -7.29 -8.29
C SER A 75 6.06 -7.49 -9.43
N LEU A 76 6.58 -8.70 -9.56
CA LEU A 76 7.30 -9.14 -10.75
C LEU A 76 6.34 -9.28 -11.91
N VAL A 77 6.67 -8.68 -13.06
CA VAL A 77 5.83 -8.63 -14.26
C VAL A 77 6.57 -9.05 -15.54
N SER A 78 7.76 -9.64 -15.40
CA SER A 78 8.51 -10.25 -16.50
C SER A 78 9.39 -11.40 -16.00
N ASN A 79 9.98 -12.15 -16.91
CA ASN A 79 10.99 -13.17 -16.64
C ASN A 79 12.41 -12.64 -16.39
N GLU A 80 12.63 -11.32 -16.52
CA GLU A 80 13.93 -10.65 -16.36
C GLU A 80 13.86 -9.56 -15.29
N GLY A 81 13.21 -9.85 -14.17
CA GLY A 81 13.28 -9.03 -12.95
C GLY A 81 12.55 -7.69 -13.02
N LEU A 82 11.75 -7.41 -14.05
CA LEU A 82 10.93 -6.19 -14.11
C LEU A 82 9.87 -6.21 -12.99
N VAL A 83 9.83 -5.13 -12.22
CA VAL A 83 8.96 -4.93 -11.06
C VAL A 83 8.03 -3.76 -11.32
N LEU A 84 6.72 -3.95 -11.16
CA LEU A 84 5.70 -2.90 -11.21
C LEU A 84 5.30 -2.48 -9.79
N THR A 85 5.23 -1.17 -9.56
CA THR A 85 4.78 -0.55 -8.32
C THR A 85 4.07 0.78 -8.61
N ASN A 86 3.66 1.53 -7.59
CA ASN A 86 3.17 2.89 -7.74
C ASN A 86 4.30 3.90 -7.96
N HIS A 87 4.01 5.02 -8.61
CA HIS A 87 4.97 6.10 -8.78
C HIS A 87 5.38 6.69 -7.43
N HIS A 88 4.42 6.89 -6.51
CA HIS A 88 4.73 7.42 -5.18
C HIS A 88 5.65 6.50 -4.36
N CYS A 89 5.74 5.20 -4.72
CA CYS A 89 6.67 4.26 -4.11
C CYS A 89 8.11 4.38 -4.64
N VAL A 90 8.31 5.05 -5.79
CA VAL A 90 9.63 5.24 -6.41
C VAL A 90 10.05 6.71 -6.48
N VAL A 91 9.16 7.65 -6.15
CA VAL A 91 9.42 9.08 -6.30
C VAL A 91 10.65 9.56 -5.53
N SER A 92 10.94 8.97 -4.36
CA SER A 92 12.18 9.25 -3.62
C SER A 92 13.43 8.85 -4.40
N CYS A 93 13.43 7.66 -5.02
CA CYS A 93 14.49 7.24 -5.94
C CYS A 93 14.60 8.18 -7.14
N VAL A 94 13.48 8.60 -7.73
CA VAL A 94 13.48 9.55 -8.86
C VAL A 94 14.08 10.90 -8.44
N GLN A 95 13.73 11.40 -7.26
CA GLN A 95 14.30 12.61 -6.66
C GLN A 95 15.81 12.48 -6.44
N ASP A 96 16.26 11.39 -5.80
CA ASP A 96 17.67 11.15 -5.50
C ASP A 96 18.54 11.01 -6.76
N LEU A 97 17.95 10.51 -7.85
CA LEU A 97 18.63 10.38 -9.14
C LEU A 97 18.63 11.68 -9.95
N SER A 98 17.76 12.63 -9.62
CA SER A 98 17.65 13.91 -10.31
C SER A 98 18.83 14.83 -9.97
N THR A 99 19.17 15.73 -10.89
CA THR A 99 20.19 16.76 -10.69
C THR A 99 19.62 18.15 -11.01
N ALA A 100 20.38 19.21 -10.75
CA ALA A 100 19.99 20.57 -11.14
C ALA A 100 19.71 20.69 -12.65
N ASP A 101 20.44 19.93 -13.47
CA ASP A 101 20.28 19.93 -14.93
C ASP A 101 19.22 18.94 -15.42
N ASN A 102 18.93 17.89 -14.66
CA ASN A 102 18.01 16.81 -15.04
C ASN A 102 17.03 16.49 -13.91
N ASP A 103 15.87 17.13 -13.94
CA ASP A 103 14.76 16.86 -13.02
C ASP A 103 13.86 15.74 -13.57
N TYR A 104 14.07 14.51 -13.11
CA TYR A 104 13.28 13.35 -13.53
C TYR A 104 11.91 13.30 -12.85
N VAL A 105 11.72 14.01 -11.74
CA VAL A 105 10.40 14.12 -11.10
C VAL A 105 9.47 14.93 -11.99
N LYS A 106 9.98 16.02 -12.54
CA LYS A 106 9.23 16.88 -13.46
C LYS A 106 9.07 16.25 -14.84
N ASN A 107 10.14 15.69 -15.41
CA ASN A 107 10.17 15.27 -16.81
C ASN A 107 9.97 13.76 -17.02
N GLY A 108 9.83 12.99 -15.94
CA GLY A 108 9.77 11.53 -16.00
C GLY A 108 11.13 10.90 -16.32
N TRP A 109 11.12 9.57 -16.39
CA TRP A 109 12.27 8.72 -16.70
C TRP A 109 11.82 7.51 -17.50
N MET A 110 12.42 7.30 -18.67
CA MET A 110 12.26 6.11 -19.50
C MET A 110 13.52 5.93 -20.37
N PRO A 111 14.51 5.14 -19.92
CA PRO A 111 15.73 4.92 -20.67
C PRO A 111 15.44 4.11 -21.93
N ALA A 112 16.26 4.31 -22.98
CA ALA A 112 16.11 3.57 -24.22
C ALA A 112 16.67 2.14 -24.10
N THR A 113 17.63 1.95 -23.18
CA THR A 113 18.36 0.68 -23.01
C THR A 113 18.45 0.25 -21.55
N ARG A 114 18.78 -1.02 -21.30
CA ARG A 114 18.89 -1.57 -19.94
C ARG A 114 20.12 -1.03 -19.21
N GLU A 115 21.17 -0.73 -19.97
CA GLU A 115 22.44 -0.22 -19.49
C GLU A 115 22.29 1.19 -18.90
N GLU A 116 21.27 1.93 -19.32
CA GLU A 116 20.92 3.25 -18.82
C GLU A 116 20.06 3.20 -17.54
N GLU A 117 19.46 2.05 -17.19
CA GLU A 117 18.66 1.89 -15.95
C GLU A 117 19.51 2.29 -14.73
N LYS A 118 18.97 3.19 -13.90
CA LYS A 118 19.71 3.82 -12.81
C LYS A 118 19.45 3.13 -11.48
N LYS A 119 20.49 2.76 -10.74
CA LYS A 119 20.34 2.16 -9.40
C LYS A 119 19.71 3.16 -8.43
N CYS A 120 18.60 2.77 -7.81
CA CYS A 120 17.95 3.53 -6.76
C CYS A 120 18.79 3.48 -5.47
N PRO A 121 19.25 4.62 -4.93
CA PRO A 121 20.01 4.65 -3.68
C PRO A 121 19.21 4.05 -2.52
N GLY A 122 19.81 3.13 -1.77
CA GLY A 122 19.20 2.51 -0.59
C GLY A 122 17.99 1.59 -0.84
N GLN A 123 17.42 1.56 -2.04
CA GLN A 123 16.26 0.74 -2.36
C GLN A 123 16.62 -0.75 -2.37
N THR A 124 15.78 -1.54 -1.71
CA THR A 124 15.82 -3.00 -1.72
C THR A 124 14.50 -3.56 -2.24
N ALA A 125 14.55 -4.78 -2.75
CA ALA A 125 13.38 -5.54 -3.16
C ALA A 125 13.44 -6.93 -2.54
N GLU A 126 12.35 -7.38 -1.93
CA GLU A 126 12.30 -8.63 -1.19
C GLU A 126 11.13 -9.49 -1.62
N ILE A 127 11.38 -10.79 -1.83
CA ILE A 127 10.36 -11.77 -2.25
C ILE A 127 10.20 -12.80 -1.14
N LEU A 128 8.97 -13.01 -0.68
CA LEU A 128 8.68 -13.98 0.37
C LEU A 128 8.81 -15.42 -0.17
N THR A 129 9.82 -16.16 0.31
CA THR A 129 10.09 -17.53 -0.14
C THR A 129 9.49 -18.58 0.78
N ASP A 130 9.41 -18.30 2.10
CA ASP A 130 8.93 -19.27 3.08
C ASP A 130 8.22 -18.60 4.26
N ILE A 131 7.24 -19.31 4.82
CA ILE A 131 6.54 -18.96 6.05
C ILE A 131 6.59 -20.20 6.95
N VAL A 132 7.07 -20.06 8.17
CA VAL A 132 7.16 -21.16 9.15
C VAL A 132 6.53 -20.71 10.46
N ASP A 133 5.61 -21.50 11.01
CA ASP A 133 5.08 -21.25 12.35
C ASP A 133 6.15 -21.54 13.40
N VAL A 134 6.40 -20.55 14.27
CA VAL A 134 7.38 -20.63 15.36
C VAL A 134 6.75 -20.26 16.70
N THR A 135 5.41 -20.34 16.79
CA THR A 135 4.63 -19.91 17.95
C THR A 135 5.07 -20.65 19.22
N ASP A 136 5.19 -21.97 19.16
CA ASP A 136 5.55 -22.79 20.33
C ASP A 136 6.95 -22.47 20.86
N ARG A 137 7.90 -22.17 19.96
CA ARG A 137 9.27 -21.77 20.36
C ARG A 137 9.25 -20.44 21.11
N VAL A 138 8.62 -19.43 20.52
CA VAL A 138 8.61 -18.07 21.08
C VAL A 138 7.80 -18.02 22.37
N THR A 139 6.66 -18.71 22.45
CA THR A 139 5.84 -18.77 23.66
C THR A 139 6.50 -19.59 24.77
N GLY A 140 7.13 -20.72 24.42
CA GLY A 140 7.88 -21.55 25.35
C GLY A 140 9.06 -20.82 25.99
N ALA A 141 9.78 -19.97 25.26
CA ALA A 141 10.89 -19.18 25.80
C ALA A 141 10.48 -18.20 26.90
N GLY A 142 9.23 -17.71 26.87
CA GLY A 142 8.69 -16.80 27.88
C GLY A 142 7.94 -17.50 29.02
N ALA A 143 7.76 -18.83 28.97
CA ALA A 143 6.89 -19.54 29.90
C ALA A 143 7.37 -19.39 31.35
N GLY A 144 6.47 -18.95 32.25
CA GLY A 144 6.76 -18.75 33.67
C GLY A 144 7.61 -17.51 33.99
N LEU A 145 7.95 -16.70 33.00
CA LEU A 145 8.65 -15.42 33.18
C LEU A 145 7.67 -14.25 33.16
N GLU A 146 8.05 -13.15 33.80
CA GLU A 146 7.25 -11.92 33.86
C GLU A 146 8.10 -10.66 33.56
N GLY A 147 7.42 -9.55 33.30
CA GLY A 147 8.04 -8.24 33.13
C GLY A 147 9.18 -8.21 32.10
N ALA A 148 10.31 -7.61 32.47
CA ALA A 148 11.46 -7.48 31.59
C ALA A 148 12.06 -8.84 31.19
N ALA A 149 12.08 -9.82 32.09
CA ALA A 149 12.63 -11.14 31.82
C ALA A 149 11.82 -11.88 30.74
N PHE A 150 10.49 -11.77 30.78
CA PHE A 150 9.60 -12.31 29.74
C PHE A 150 9.90 -11.71 28.36
N VAL A 151 10.04 -10.38 28.29
CA VAL A 151 10.31 -9.69 27.02
C VAL A 151 11.69 -10.08 26.47
N GLN A 152 12.71 -10.10 27.33
CA GLN A 152 14.08 -10.44 26.95
C GLN A 152 14.21 -11.88 26.46
N ALA A 153 13.61 -12.85 27.15
CA ALA A 153 13.70 -14.25 26.75
C ALA A 153 13.07 -14.49 25.37
N ARG A 154 11.92 -13.86 25.12
CA ARG A 154 11.23 -13.97 23.83
C ARG A 154 11.96 -13.25 22.70
N ALA A 155 12.53 -12.07 22.96
CA ALA A 155 13.36 -11.35 21.99
C ALA A 155 14.61 -12.18 21.62
N ALA A 156 15.28 -12.76 22.62
CA ALA A 156 16.45 -13.60 22.40
C ALA A 156 16.10 -14.86 21.57
N GLU A 157 14.96 -15.51 21.82
CA GLU A 157 14.53 -16.65 21.01
C GLU A 157 14.16 -16.24 19.58
N ILE A 158 13.53 -15.09 19.37
CA ILE A 158 13.27 -14.53 18.04
C ILE A 158 14.58 -14.31 17.29
N ASP A 159 15.55 -13.65 17.91
CA ASP A 159 16.86 -13.39 17.29
C ASP A 159 17.59 -14.69 16.93
N LYS A 160 17.50 -15.69 17.82
CA LYS A 160 18.04 -17.03 17.58
C LYS A 160 17.38 -17.72 16.38
N ILE A 161 16.05 -17.74 16.30
CA ILE A 161 15.29 -18.31 15.17
C ILE A 161 15.72 -17.69 13.84
N GLN A 162 15.82 -16.35 13.80
CA GLN A 162 16.19 -15.62 12.60
C GLN A 162 17.62 -15.96 12.18
N LYS A 163 18.56 -15.99 13.14
CA LYS A 163 19.97 -16.33 12.89
C LYS A 163 20.16 -17.78 12.46
N GLU A 164 19.43 -18.73 13.06
CA GLU A 164 19.45 -20.15 12.65
C GLU A 164 19.02 -20.33 11.18
N THR A 165 18.06 -19.51 10.72
CA THR A 165 17.45 -19.70 9.39
C THR A 165 18.19 -18.96 8.27
N CYS A 166 18.64 -17.74 8.53
CA CYS A 166 19.31 -16.92 7.50
C CYS A 166 20.83 -16.84 7.68
N GLY A 167 21.38 -17.18 8.86
CA GLY A 167 22.79 -17.00 9.16
C GLY A 167 23.22 -15.55 8.93
N ASP A 168 24.40 -15.38 8.32
CA ASP A 168 24.95 -14.07 7.91
C ASP A 168 24.78 -13.81 6.39
N ASP A 169 23.87 -14.54 5.71
CA ASP A 169 23.63 -14.38 4.28
C ASP A 169 22.88 -13.07 3.97
N GLN A 170 23.60 -12.10 3.42
CA GLN A 170 23.06 -10.79 3.03
C GLN A 170 22.00 -10.85 1.92
N LYS A 171 21.92 -11.98 1.19
CA LYS A 171 20.92 -12.23 0.15
C LYS A 171 19.56 -12.65 0.71
N LEU A 172 19.48 -12.87 2.02
CA LEU A 172 18.28 -13.31 2.71
C LEU A 172 17.86 -12.29 3.78
N THR A 173 16.58 -12.31 4.12
CA THR A 173 16.05 -11.60 5.29
C THR A 173 15.09 -12.50 6.01
N CYS A 174 15.34 -12.73 7.29
CA CYS A 174 14.50 -13.55 8.15
C CYS A 174 13.86 -12.64 9.20
N GLN A 175 12.53 -12.68 9.29
CA GLN A 175 11.77 -11.86 10.20
C GLN A 175 10.71 -12.68 10.91
N VAL A 176 10.75 -12.75 12.24
CA VAL A 176 9.62 -13.30 13.01
C VAL A 176 8.55 -12.22 13.14
N ILE A 177 7.39 -12.50 12.55
CA ILE A 177 6.21 -11.64 12.58
C ILE A 177 5.28 -12.11 13.70
N SER A 178 4.85 -11.17 14.54
CA SER A 178 3.84 -11.40 15.58
C SER A 178 2.45 -11.12 15.01
N PHE A 179 1.55 -12.09 15.11
CA PHE A 179 0.15 -11.98 14.70
C PHE A 179 -0.77 -11.98 15.92
N TYR A 180 -1.97 -11.41 15.75
CA TYR A 180 -3.02 -11.43 16.77
C TYR A 180 -2.56 -10.94 18.15
N ARG A 181 -1.83 -9.81 18.18
CA ARG A 181 -1.24 -9.22 19.39
C ARG A 181 -0.37 -10.20 20.18
N GLY A 182 0.30 -11.11 19.48
CA GLY A 182 1.17 -12.11 20.07
C GLY A 182 0.52 -13.46 20.35
N GLY A 183 -0.67 -13.71 19.81
CA GLY A 183 -1.30 -15.03 19.82
C GLY A 183 -0.65 -16.02 18.86
N GLN A 184 0.09 -15.55 17.84
CA GLN A 184 0.89 -16.40 16.95
C GLN A 184 2.19 -15.71 16.53
N TYR A 185 3.20 -16.50 16.19
CA TYR A 185 4.49 -16.04 15.66
C TYR A 185 4.87 -16.87 14.44
N LYS A 186 5.19 -16.20 13.33
CA LYS A 186 5.66 -16.90 12.12
C LYS A 186 6.95 -16.27 11.62
N LEU A 187 7.92 -17.11 11.30
CA LEU A 187 9.14 -16.72 10.62
C LEU A 187 8.86 -16.57 9.13
N TYR A 188 9.12 -15.38 8.60
CA TYR A 188 9.06 -15.08 7.18
C TYR A 188 10.49 -15.02 6.66
N LYS A 189 10.78 -15.82 5.62
CA LYS A 189 12.07 -15.80 4.92
C LYS A 189 11.89 -15.13 3.57
N PHE A 190 12.70 -14.11 3.32
CA PHE A 190 12.70 -13.35 2.09
C PHE A 190 14.01 -13.55 1.34
N ARG A 191 13.92 -13.59 0.00
CA ARG A 191 15.06 -13.36 -0.90
C ARG A 191 15.19 -11.85 -1.12
N LYS A 192 16.34 -11.27 -0.78
CA LYS A 192 16.61 -9.83 -0.80
C LYS A 192 17.54 -9.41 -1.95
N TYR A 193 17.15 -8.39 -2.70
CA TYR A 193 17.94 -7.79 -3.78
C TYR A 193 18.29 -6.35 -3.44
N ASP A 194 19.59 -6.04 -3.51
CA ASP A 194 20.16 -4.72 -3.15
C ASP A 194 20.62 -3.91 -4.37
N ASP A 195 20.50 -4.48 -5.58
CA ASP A 195 20.63 -3.75 -6.85
C ASP A 195 19.25 -3.66 -7.50
N VAL A 196 18.54 -2.58 -7.17
CA VAL A 196 17.22 -2.26 -7.72
C VAL A 196 17.34 -0.99 -8.54
N ARG A 197 16.97 -1.05 -9.82
CA ARG A 197 17.18 0.04 -10.77
C ARG A 197 15.86 0.62 -11.28
N LEU A 198 15.79 1.92 -11.44
CA LEU A 198 14.67 2.64 -12.02
C LEU A 198 14.61 2.41 -13.53
N VAL A 199 13.47 1.89 -13.99
CA VAL A 199 13.18 1.60 -15.40
C VAL A 199 12.18 2.60 -15.96
N PHE A 200 11.17 2.97 -15.18
CA PHE A 200 10.16 3.91 -15.63
C PHE A 200 9.56 4.69 -14.46
N ALA A 201 9.40 5.99 -14.66
CA ALA A 201 8.55 6.86 -13.86
C ALA A 201 7.95 7.92 -14.79
N PRO A 202 6.62 8.10 -14.85
CA PRO A 202 6.04 9.21 -15.59
C PRO A 202 6.33 10.55 -14.89
N GLU A 203 6.00 11.66 -15.52
CA GLU A 203 6.04 12.97 -14.89
C GLU A 203 5.18 13.00 -13.63
N PHE A 204 5.63 13.68 -12.57
CA PHE A 204 4.89 13.78 -11.31
C PHE A 204 3.46 14.30 -11.51
N GLN A 205 3.24 15.20 -12.49
CA GLN A 205 1.90 15.71 -12.81
C GLN A 205 0.97 14.62 -13.37
N ALA A 206 1.49 13.64 -14.11
CA ALA A 206 0.71 12.50 -14.59
C ALA A 206 0.46 11.50 -13.45
N ALA A 207 1.49 11.20 -12.65
CA ALA A 207 1.42 10.27 -11.53
C ALA A 207 0.54 10.74 -10.37
N PHE A 208 0.49 12.05 -10.14
CA PHE A 208 -0.29 12.68 -9.07
C PHE A 208 -1.32 13.66 -9.67
N PHE A 209 -1.88 13.31 -10.83
CA PHE A 209 -2.92 14.10 -11.48
C PHE A 209 -4.11 14.35 -10.54
N GLY A 210 -4.60 15.59 -10.52
CA GLY A 210 -5.62 16.06 -9.57
C GLY A 210 -5.07 16.43 -8.19
N GLY A 211 -3.79 16.13 -7.92
CA GLY A 211 -3.10 16.52 -6.70
C GLY A 211 -3.71 15.93 -5.44
N ASP A 212 -3.47 16.63 -4.32
CA ASP A 212 -4.12 16.32 -3.06
C ASP A 212 -5.65 16.32 -3.18
N PRO A 213 -6.35 17.30 -3.82
CA PRO A 213 -7.82 17.28 -3.92
C PRO A 213 -8.42 15.95 -4.37
N ASP A 214 -7.81 15.29 -5.36
CA ASP A 214 -8.30 14.00 -5.86
C ASP A 214 -7.80 12.80 -5.02
N ASN A 215 -6.89 13.00 -4.06
CA ASN A 215 -6.38 11.94 -3.19
C ASN A 215 -7.52 11.41 -2.31
N PHE A 216 -7.61 10.08 -2.18
CA PHE A 216 -8.72 9.35 -1.56
C PHE A 216 -10.11 9.57 -2.18
N ASN A 217 -10.21 10.10 -3.41
CA ASN A 217 -11.48 10.31 -4.10
C ASN A 217 -11.63 9.43 -5.34
N PHE A 218 -12.89 9.18 -5.71
CA PHE A 218 -13.28 8.57 -6.98
C PHE A 218 -14.33 9.47 -7.66
N PRO A 219 -14.28 9.70 -8.99
CA PRO A 219 -13.34 9.14 -9.97
C PRO A 219 -11.90 9.67 -9.82
N ARG A 220 -10.91 8.88 -10.27
CA ARG A 220 -9.47 9.18 -10.20
C ARG A 220 -8.83 8.88 -11.55
N TYR A 221 -7.94 9.77 -12.01
CA TYR A 221 -7.35 9.71 -13.36
C TYR A 221 -5.81 9.72 -13.39
N ALA A 222 -5.17 9.54 -12.23
CA ALA A 222 -3.73 9.58 -12.11
C ALA A 222 -3.07 8.29 -12.63
N LEU A 223 -1.94 8.42 -13.34
CA LEU A 223 -1.09 7.30 -13.77
C LEU A 223 -0.08 6.98 -12.66
N ASP A 224 -0.56 6.52 -11.51
CA ASP A 224 0.28 6.21 -10.35
C ASP A 224 0.99 4.85 -10.52
N ALA A 225 1.94 4.79 -11.45
CA ALA A 225 2.71 3.60 -11.79
C ALA A 225 4.19 3.94 -11.97
N GLY A 226 5.06 3.02 -11.55
CA GLY A 226 6.50 3.06 -11.74
C GLY A 226 7.05 1.66 -11.97
N PHE A 227 8.14 1.56 -12.72
CA PHE A 227 8.84 0.30 -12.92
C PHE A 227 10.27 0.36 -12.40
N LEU A 228 10.62 -0.72 -11.71
CA LEU A 228 11.97 -1.02 -11.27
C LEU A 228 12.44 -2.32 -11.95
N ARG A 229 13.72 -2.63 -11.87
CA ARG A 229 14.26 -3.95 -12.20
C ARG A 229 15.24 -4.40 -11.13
N ILE A 230 15.11 -5.64 -10.71
CA ILE A 230 16.05 -6.29 -9.80
C ILE A 230 17.23 -6.89 -10.58
N TYR A 231 18.43 -6.61 -10.10
CA TYR A 231 19.70 -7.11 -10.62
C TYR A 231 20.44 -7.93 -9.57
N GLU A 232 21.27 -8.84 -10.06
CA GLU A 232 22.27 -9.56 -9.27
C GLU A 232 23.52 -9.74 -10.13
N ASP A 233 24.70 -9.48 -9.55
CA ASP A 233 25.99 -9.60 -10.22
C ASP A 233 26.05 -8.86 -11.57
N GLY A 234 25.40 -7.68 -11.62
CA GLY A 234 25.34 -6.81 -12.79
C GLY A 234 24.37 -7.26 -13.89
N LYS A 235 23.57 -8.31 -13.67
CA LYS A 235 22.60 -8.84 -14.64
C LYS A 235 21.16 -8.81 -14.11
N PRO A 236 20.15 -8.65 -14.98
CA PRO A 236 18.76 -8.83 -14.57
C PRO A 236 18.53 -10.20 -13.93
N VAL A 237 17.81 -10.25 -12.81
CA VAL A 237 17.48 -11.50 -12.14
C VAL A 237 16.47 -12.29 -12.99
N ALA A 238 16.72 -13.58 -13.16
CA ALA A 238 15.76 -14.48 -13.81
C ALA A 238 14.57 -14.75 -12.88
N THR A 239 13.36 -14.41 -13.33
CA THR A 239 12.13 -14.46 -12.53
C THR A 239 11.05 -15.31 -13.23
N PRO A 240 11.20 -16.65 -13.24
CA PRO A 240 10.25 -17.53 -13.93
C PRO A 240 8.83 -17.44 -13.34
N ASN A 241 8.71 -17.08 -12.05
CA ASN A 241 7.44 -16.73 -11.42
C ASN A 241 7.24 -15.21 -11.50
N HIS A 242 6.27 -14.78 -12.30
CA HIS A 242 5.85 -13.38 -12.44
C HIS A 242 4.36 -13.32 -12.80
N LEU A 243 3.75 -12.15 -12.59
CA LEU A 243 2.39 -11.88 -13.02
C LEU A 243 2.38 -11.55 -14.51
N THR A 244 1.35 -12.01 -15.22
CA THR A 244 1.15 -11.71 -16.64
C THR A 244 0.08 -10.63 -16.78
N TRP A 245 0.33 -9.66 -17.66
CA TRP A 245 -0.64 -8.62 -17.96
C TRP A 245 -1.89 -9.19 -18.64
N ASN A 246 -3.06 -8.82 -18.14
CA ASN A 246 -4.33 -9.05 -18.80
C ASN A 246 -4.78 -7.75 -19.49
N ALA A 247 -4.76 -7.73 -20.82
CA ALA A 247 -5.13 -6.54 -21.60
C ALA A 247 -6.65 -6.32 -21.73
N ASN A 248 -7.47 -7.25 -21.21
CA ASN A 248 -8.92 -7.06 -21.20
C ASN A 248 -9.29 -6.00 -20.17
N ALA A 249 -10.23 -5.11 -20.55
CA ALA A 249 -10.80 -4.17 -19.60
C ALA A 249 -11.52 -4.93 -18.47
N PRO A 250 -11.33 -4.52 -17.19
CA PRO A 250 -12.05 -5.12 -16.08
C PRO A 250 -13.55 -4.89 -16.24
N LYS A 251 -14.34 -5.88 -15.86
CA LYS A 251 -15.80 -5.85 -15.92
C LYS A 251 -16.39 -5.86 -14.52
N ASP A 252 -17.60 -5.33 -14.40
CA ASP A 252 -18.35 -5.46 -13.15
C ASP A 252 -18.55 -6.94 -12.81
N GLY A 253 -18.33 -7.29 -11.54
CA GLY A 253 -18.31 -8.67 -11.06
C GLY A 253 -16.99 -9.44 -11.24
N ASP A 254 -15.97 -8.88 -11.89
CA ASP A 254 -14.65 -9.53 -11.96
C ASP A 254 -14.01 -9.61 -10.55
N VAL A 255 -13.66 -10.81 -10.14
CA VAL A 255 -13.03 -11.05 -8.84
C VAL A 255 -11.59 -10.57 -8.87
N THR A 256 -11.22 -9.66 -7.96
CA THR A 256 -9.89 -9.09 -7.86
C THR A 256 -9.24 -9.44 -6.54
N PHE A 257 -8.00 -9.93 -6.59
CA PHE A 257 -7.16 -10.22 -5.43
C PHE A 257 -5.96 -9.29 -5.42
N VAL A 258 -5.62 -8.75 -4.24
CA VAL A 258 -4.46 -7.88 -4.05
C VAL A 258 -3.48 -8.56 -3.11
N ALA A 259 -2.28 -8.85 -3.62
CA ALA A 259 -1.17 -9.33 -2.81
C ALA A 259 -0.27 -8.15 -2.43
N GLY A 260 0.10 -8.04 -1.15
CA GLY A 260 0.93 -6.95 -0.68
C GLY A 260 1.36 -7.11 0.77
N ASN A 261 1.99 -6.05 1.27
CA ASN A 261 2.56 -5.96 2.61
C ASN A 261 1.89 -4.81 3.38
N PRO A 262 0.64 -4.99 3.84
CA PRO A 262 -0.03 -3.96 4.61
C PRO A 262 0.74 -3.67 5.90
N GLY A 263 0.98 -2.39 6.21
CA GLY A 263 1.82 -1.99 7.34
C GLY A 263 1.23 -2.34 8.70
N SER A 264 0.03 -1.85 9.01
CA SER A 264 -0.65 -2.17 10.26
C SER A 264 -2.16 -2.01 10.13
N THR A 265 -2.90 -2.71 10.99
CA THR A 265 -4.34 -2.50 11.18
C THR A 265 -4.70 -2.59 12.65
N SER A 266 -5.79 -1.93 13.03
CA SER A 266 -6.30 -1.89 14.40
C SER A 266 -7.76 -2.35 14.44
N ARG A 267 -8.07 -3.44 13.73
CA ARG A 267 -9.45 -3.97 13.60
C ARG A 267 -10.09 -4.40 14.92
N LEU A 268 -9.25 -4.82 15.87
CA LEU A 268 -9.66 -5.39 17.17
C LEU A 268 -9.52 -4.39 18.33
N LEU A 269 -9.57 -3.08 18.06
CA LEU A 269 -9.63 -2.11 19.16
C LEU A 269 -10.93 -2.29 19.94
N THR A 270 -10.84 -2.21 21.26
CA THR A 270 -12.02 -2.22 22.14
C THR A 270 -12.80 -0.93 21.99
N MET A 271 -14.06 -0.94 22.43
CA MET A 271 -14.90 0.27 22.48
C MET A 271 -14.23 1.39 23.26
N ALA A 272 -13.61 1.08 24.40
CA ALA A 272 -12.88 2.08 25.19
C ALA A 272 -11.69 2.68 24.41
N GLN A 273 -10.97 1.87 23.64
CA GLN A 273 -9.86 2.36 22.81
C GLN A 273 -10.36 3.21 21.63
N LEU A 274 -11.47 2.81 20.99
CA LEU A 274 -12.11 3.58 19.93
C LEU A 274 -12.64 4.93 20.44
N GLU A 275 -13.20 4.97 21.65
CA GLU A 275 -13.66 6.21 22.29
C GLU A 275 -12.49 7.13 22.63
N VAL A 276 -11.37 6.62 23.17
CA VAL A 276 -10.15 7.41 23.39
C VAL A 276 -9.58 7.96 22.08
N LEU A 277 -9.57 7.13 21.03
CA LEU A 277 -9.12 7.55 19.69
C LEU A 277 -9.98 8.73 19.20
N ARG A 278 -11.31 8.57 19.23
CA ARG A 278 -12.30 9.56 18.79
C ARG A 278 -12.27 10.87 19.59
N ASP A 279 -12.22 10.76 20.92
CA ASP A 279 -12.50 11.89 21.81
C ASP A 279 -11.24 12.65 22.22
N GLN A 280 -10.07 12.01 22.15
CA GLN A 280 -8.82 12.59 22.67
C GLN A 280 -7.72 12.64 21.62
N GLN A 281 -7.43 11.52 20.97
CA GLN A 281 -6.25 11.42 20.10
C GLN A 281 -6.47 12.13 18.76
N MET A 282 -7.54 11.77 18.04
CA MET A 282 -7.79 12.29 16.70
C MET A 282 -8.04 13.80 16.66
N PRO A 283 -8.80 14.42 17.59
CA PRO A 283 -8.96 15.87 17.61
C PRO A 283 -7.62 16.61 17.73
N LEU A 284 -6.73 16.14 18.61
CA LEU A 284 -5.40 16.74 18.79
C LEU A 284 -4.54 16.59 17.53
N THR A 285 -4.49 15.37 16.96
CA THR A 285 -3.73 15.09 15.73
C THR A 285 -4.20 15.97 14.57
N LEU A 286 -5.52 16.16 14.41
CA LEU A 286 -6.08 16.97 13.33
C LEU A 286 -5.74 18.46 13.49
N ILE A 287 -5.83 19.00 14.71
CA ILE A 287 -5.46 20.40 14.97
C ILE A 287 -3.99 20.63 14.63
N GLN A 288 -3.09 19.81 15.18
CA GLN A 288 -1.65 19.96 14.97
C GLN A 288 -1.26 19.81 13.49
N SER A 289 -1.83 18.80 12.81
CA SER A 289 -1.55 18.54 11.40
C SER A 289 -2.08 19.66 10.50
N SER A 290 -3.26 20.22 10.80
CA SER A 290 -3.82 21.34 10.07
C SER A 290 -2.97 22.61 10.21
N GLU A 291 -2.48 22.90 11.42
CA GLU A 291 -1.60 24.04 11.66
C GLU A 291 -0.25 23.90 10.93
N LEU A 292 0.39 22.73 11.03
CA LEU A 292 1.65 22.48 10.35
C LEU A 292 1.47 22.57 8.82
N ARG A 293 0.35 22.08 8.30
CA ARG A 293 0.02 22.16 6.88
C ARG A 293 -0.07 23.61 6.42
N GLY A 294 -0.77 24.46 7.18
CA GLY A 294 -0.84 25.89 6.89
C GLY A 294 0.52 26.58 6.86
N ARG A 295 1.40 26.26 7.83
CA ARG A 295 2.75 26.80 7.91
C ARG A 295 3.66 26.35 6.76
N LEU A 296 3.58 25.08 6.37
CA LEU A 296 4.33 24.57 5.22
C LEU A 296 3.84 25.20 3.91
N LEU A 297 2.53 25.34 3.73
CA LEU A 297 1.96 26.05 2.58
C LEU A 297 2.47 27.49 2.53
N GLU A 298 2.41 28.23 3.63
CA GLU A 298 2.93 29.60 3.71
C GLU A 298 4.42 29.65 3.37
N TYR A 299 5.24 28.78 3.98
CA TYR A 299 6.68 28.70 3.70
C TYR A 299 6.97 28.40 2.22
N SER A 300 6.19 27.52 1.58
CA SER A 300 6.35 27.21 0.16
C SER A 300 6.19 28.42 -0.76
N THR A 301 5.49 29.47 -0.32
CA THR A 301 5.30 30.71 -1.10
C THR A 301 6.48 31.69 -1.02
N THR A 302 7.45 31.44 -0.13
CA THR A 302 8.57 32.37 0.13
C THR A 302 9.68 32.35 -0.93
N GLY A 303 9.68 31.36 -1.83
CA GLY A 303 10.60 31.27 -2.95
C GLY A 303 10.63 29.89 -3.59
N GLU A 304 11.29 29.77 -4.75
CA GLU A 304 11.34 28.52 -5.52
C GLU A 304 12.02 27.38 -4.75
N GLU A 305 13.07 27.67 -3.99
CA GLU A 305 13.75 26.64 -3.18
C GLU A 305 12.86 26.18 -2.01
N ALA A 306 12.19 27.11 -1.32
CA ALA A 306 11.24 26.78 -0.26
C ALA A 306 10.08 25.92 -0.79
N LYS A 307 9.57 26.25 -1.98
CA LYS A 307 8.58 25.46 -2.69
C LYS A 307 9.10 24.05 -2.96
N ARG A 308 10.30 23.90 -3.54
CA ARG A 308 10.91 22.62 -3.90
C ARG A 308 11.09 21.71 -2.68
N VAL A 309 11.66 22.20 -1.58
CA VAL A 309 11.93 21.38 -0.38
C VAL A 309 10.68 21.03 0.40
N THR A 310 9.58 21.75 0.19
CA THR A 310 8.31 21.53 0.91
C THR A 310 7.42 20.48 0.23
N VAL A 311 7.65 20.14 -1.04
CA VAL A 311 6.78 19.23 -1.81
C VAL A 311 6.54 17.90 -1.10
N ASP A 312 7.62 17.21 -0.71
CA ASP A 312 7.52 15.88 -0.08
C ASP A 312 6.94 15.93 1.36
N PRO A 313 7.43 16.81 2.27
CA PRO A 313 6.82 16.96 3.59
C PRO A 313 5.33 17.34 3.55
N LEU A 314 4.95 18.24 2.63
CA LEU A 314 3.56 18.65 2.47
C LEU A 314 2.70 17.50 1.95
N PHE A 315 3.17 16.77 0.94
CA PHE A 315 2.47 15.58 0.41
C PHE A 315 2.19 14.55 1.51
N GLY A 316 3.21 14.19 2.31
CA GLY A 316 3.05 13.23 3.40
C GLY A 316 2.10 13.71 4.50
N LEU A 317 2.16 15.00 4.84
CA LEU A 317 1.29 15.62 5.83
C LEU A 317 -0.16 15.70 5.36
N GLU A 318 -0.41 16.13 4.11
CA GLU A 318 -1.74 16.23 3.53
C GLU A 318 -2.41 14.86 3.43
N ASN A 319 -1.65 13.85 2.98
CA ASN A 319 -2.10 12.47 2.95
C ASN A 319 -2.54 11.98 4.34
N SER A 320 -1.68 12.18 5.35
CA SER A 320 -1.97 11.75 6.73
C SER A 320 -3.16 12.50 7.32
N PHE A 321 -3.24 13.81 7.09
CA PHE A 321 -4.34 14.65 7.56
C PHE A 321 -5.68 14.14 7.02
N LYS A 322 -5.76 13.80 5.72
CA LYS A 322 -6.99 13.26 5.11
C LYS A 322 -7.38 11.90 5.67
N VAL A 323 -6.42 11.01 5.89
CA VAL A 323 -6.68 9.71 6.54
C VAL A 323 -7.31 9.92 7.91
N PHE A 324 -6.70 10.76 8.75
CA PHE A 324 -7.23 11.01 10.09
C PHE A 324 -8.56 11.78 10.05
N TYR A 325 -8.77 12.66 9.08
CA TYR A 325 -10.03 13.37 8.94
C TYR A 325 -11.17 12.39 8.61
N GLY A 326 -10.96 11.50 7.64
CA GLY A 326 -11.93 10.46 7.28
C GLY A 326 -12.19 9.47 8.41
N GLN A 327 -11.14 9.03 9.10
CA GLN A 327 -11.26 8.16 10.27
C GLN A 327 -12.07 8.83 11.39
N GLN A 328 -11.85 10.11 11.68
CA GLN A 328 -12.62 10.84 12.70
C GLN A 328 -14.10 10.94 12.31
N GLY A 329 -14.39 11.12 11.01
CA GLY A 329 -15.75 11.07 10.50
C GLY A 329 -16.43 9.73 10.76
N ALA A 330 -15.73 8.61 10.53
CA ALA A 330 -16.25 7.27 10.83
C ALA A 330 -16.47 7.04 12.34
N LEU A 331 -15.55 7.50 13.19
CA LEU A 331 -15.68 7.33 14.64
C LEU A 331 -16.76 8.23 15.25
N THR A 332 -17.09 9.36 14.62
CA THR A 332 -18.19 10.23 15.07
C THR A 332 -19.55 9.80 14.53
N ASP A 333 -19.60 8.89 13.55
CA ASP A 333 -20.85 8.27 13.09
C ASP A 333 -21.44 7.33 14.16
N PRO A 334 -22.64 7.63 14.71
CA PRO A 334 -23.29 6.80 15.70
C PRO A 334 -23.58 5.37 15.20
N ALA A 335 -23.88 5.18 13.92
CA ALA A 335 -24.21 3.87 13.36
C ALA A 335 -22.98 2.96 13.30
N PHE A 336 -21.84 3.51 12.87
CA PHE A 336 -20.56 2.80 12.89
C PHE A 336 -20.18 2.38 14.33
N MET A 337 -20.22 3.32 15.27
CA MET A 337 -19.89 3.03 16.68
C MET A 337 -20.88 2.07 17.35
N ALA A 338 -22.16 2.09 16.96
CA ALA A 338 -23.14 1.11 17.42
C ALA A 338 -22.81 -0.31 16.94
N THR A 339 -22.36 -0.45 15.68
CA THR A 339 -21.93 -1.73 15.13
C THR A 339 -20.75 -2.30 15.93
N LYS A 340 -19.71 -1.47 16.18
CA LYS A 340 -18.56 -1.88 17.00
C LYS A 340 -18.92 -2.26 18.43
N ARG A 341 -19.88 -1.56 19.03
CA ARG A 341 -20.39 -1.90 20.36
C ARG A 341 -21.11 -3.24 20.37
N SER A 342 -21.91 -3.53 19.35
CA SER A 342 -22.61 -4.81 19.21
C SER A 342 -21.61 -5.96 19.03
N GLU A 343 -20.59 -5.79 18.18
CA GLU A 343 -19.52 -6.78 17.99
C GLU A 343 -18.80 -7.11 19.31
N GLU A 344 -18.45 -6.08 20.11
CA GLU A 344 -17.82 -6.32 21.42
C GLU A 344 -18.76 -7.01 22.42
N GLN A 345 -20.05 -6.65 22.45
CA GLN A 345 -21.03 -7.29 23.33
C GLN A 345 -21.25 -8.76 22.97
N GLU A 346 -21.35 -9.07 21.68
CA GLU A 346 -21.45 -10.44 21.19
C GLU A 346 -20.24 -11.27 21.62
N LEU A 347 -19.03 -10.72 21.49
CA LEU A 347 -17.82 -11.39 21.96
C LEU A 347 -17.87 -11.65 23.47
N ARG A 348 -18.24 -10.65 24.28
CA ARG A 348 -18.36 -10.77 25.75
C ARG A 348 -19.40 -11.79 26.20
N GLN A 349 -20.44 -12.05 25.41
CA GLN A 349 -21.45 -13.06 25.73
C GLN A 349 -20.96 -14.49 25.43
N ARG A 350 -19.94 -14.64 24.60
CA ARG A 350 -19.40 -15.94 24.18
C ARG A 350 -18.23 -16.45 25.03
N VAL A 351 -17.62 -15.59 25.85
CA VAL A 351 -16.45 -15.89 26.69
C VAL A 351 -16.76 -15.75 28.17
#